data_AF-A0A1L8QRH7-F1
#
_entry.id   AF-A0A1L8QRH7-F1
#
_cell.length_a   1.000
_cell.length_b   1.000
_cell.length_c   1.000
_cell.angle_alpha   90.00
_cell.angle_beta   90.00
_cell.angle_gamma   90.00
#
_symmetry.space_group_name_H-M   'P 1'
#
loop_
_entity.id
_entity.type
_entity.pdbx_description
1 polymer ?
#
loop_
_entity_poly.entity_id
_entity_poly.type
_entity_poly.pdbx_seq_one_letter_code
_entity_poly.pdbx_strand_id
1 'polypeptide(L)'
;MIKKILFSWGDFVVSEYYHILSLYQQHRRYERKLFLFSLVLLVVTSLFVFGDFVRMNPFFIYLIAMGITFYYASRIRVEGKNYQHLKTFLRKYDPEILNHELLVFFIDYQLTNYFADEFGELLKRLKDDDLTNDEKAFENLETMITEIKKYYEYLSIDHQHEEEVELSLQWYKESIEKRKQDLL
;
A
#
# COMPACT_ATOMS: atom_id res chain seq x y z
N MET A 1 5.15 19.20 -35.87
CA MET A 1 4.15 19.55 -34.84
C MET A 1 3.83 18.32 -33.97
N ILE A 2 4.86 17.68 -33.39
CA ILE A 2 4.73 16.42 -32.61
C ILE A 2 5.32 16.58 -31.19
N LYS A 3 6.22 17.55 -30.98
CA LYS A 3 6.87 17.83 -29.69
C LYS A 3 5.98 18.31 -28.54
N LYS A 4 4.73 18.71 -28.80
CA LYS A 4 3.85 19.30 -27.77
C LYS A 4 2.97 18.28 -27.03
N ILE A 5 2.90 17.04 -27.53
CA ILE A 5 2.16 15.96 -26.87
C ILE A 5 3.12 15.15 -25.96
N LEU A 6 4.37 14.91 -26.36
CA LEU A 6 5.36 14.18 -25.54
C LEU A 6 5.65 14.85 -24.18
N PHE A 7 5.77 16.18 -24.14
CA PHE A 7 6.08 16.92 -22.91
C PHE A 7 5.01 16.76 -21.80
N SER A 8 3.76 16.42 -22.16
CA SER A 8 2.67 16.26 -21.19
C SER A 8 2.71 14.93 -20.43
N TRP A 9 3.44 13.92 -20.92
CA TRP A 9 3.35 12.56 -20.39
C TRP A 9 4.46 12.23 -19.40
N GLY A 10 5.67 12.73 -19.61
CA GLY A 10 6.75 12.65 -18.61
C GLY A 10 6.37 13.37 -17.31
N ASP A 11 5.78 14.56 -17.42
CA ASP A 11 5.27 15.33 -16.29
C ASP A 11 4.20 14.57 -15.48
N PHE A 12 3.35 13.79 -16.14
CA PHE A 12 2.29 13.01 -15.49
C PHE A 12 2.85 11.86 -14.64
N VAL A 13 3.88 11.17 -15.15
CA VAL A 13 4.51 10.01 -14.49
C VAL A 13 5.33 10.42 -13.29
N VAL A 14 6.13 11.47 -13.46
CA VAL A 14 6.90 12.09 -12.38
C VAL A 14 5.93 12.60 -11.31
N SER A 15 4.81 13.23 -11.72
CA SER A 15 3.72 13.65 -10.82
C SER A 15 3.12 12.48 -10.03
N GLU A 16 2.86 11.33 -10.65
CA GLU A 16 2.31 10.15 -9.98
C GLU A 16 3.27 9.59 -8.93
N TYR A 17 4.56 9.45 -9.25
CA TYR A 17 5.56 8.99 -8.30
C TYR A 17 5.66 9.94 -7.09
N TYR A 18 5.74 11.25 -7.32
CA TYR A 18 5.76 12.23 -6.24
C TYR A 18 4.44 12.27 -5.45
N HIS A 19 3.31 12.01 -6.11
CA HIS A 19 2.02 11.86 -5.44
C HIS A 19 2.04 10.66 -4.49
N ILE A 20 2.46 9.48 -4.95
CA ILE A 20 2.55 8.27 -4.12
C ILE A 20 3.57 8.46 -2.99
N LEU A 21 4.70 9.12 -3.26
CA LEU A 21 5.69 9.49 -2.25
C LEU A 21 5.06 10.41 -1.18
N SER A 22 4.22 11.36 -1.59
CA SER A 22 3.52 12.25 -0.65
C SER A 22 2.51 11.48 0.21
N LEU A 23 1.78 10.53 -0.37
CA LEU A 23 0.86 9.64 0.35
C LEU A 23 1.62 8.73 1.32
N TYR A 24 2.79 8.22 0.92
CA TYR A 24 3.67 7.45 1.80
C TYR A 24 4.18 8.28 2.98
N GLN A 25 4.60 9.53 2.74
CA GLN A 25 5.00 10.43 3.81
C GLN A 25 3.83 10.72 4.77
N GLN A 26 2.62 10.87 4.24
CA GLN A 26 1.42 11.02 5.05
C GLN A 26 1.15 9.76 5.87
N HIS A 27 1.30 8.58 5.28
CA HIS A 27 1.17 7.29 5.94
C HIS A 27 2.18 7.14 7.10
N ARG A 28 3.47 7.44 6.88
CA ARG A 28 4.48 7.44 7.97
C ARG A 28 4.18 8.46 9.08
N ARG A 29 3.72 9.66 8.73
CA ARG A 29 3.31 10.66 9.73
C ARG A 29 2.09 10.18 10.52
N TYR A 30 1.19 9.47 9.87
CA TYR A 30 0.00 8.90 10.48
C TYR A 30 0.34 7.80 11.48
N GLU A 31 1.19 6.82 11.12
CA GLU A 31 1.61 5.78 12.06
C GLU A 31 2.22 6.37 13.34
N ARG A 32 3.08 7.38 13.19
CA ARG A 32 3.66 8.11 14.33
C ARG A 32 2.58 8.81 15.17
N LYS A 33 1.62 9.48 14.53
CA LYS A 33 0.51 10.16 15.24
C LYS A 33 -0.40 9.18 15.95
N LEU A 34 -0.72 8.04 15.34
CA LEU A 34 -1.51 6.97 15.97
C LEU A 34 -0.80 6.40 17.19
N PHE A 35 0.51 6.14 17.07
CA PHE A 35 1.31 5.64 18.19
C PHE A 35 1.31 6.64 19.34
N LEU A 36 1.58 7.92 19.06
CA LEU A 36 1.54 8.99 20.06
C LEU A 36 0.14 9.15 20.69
N PHE A 37 -0.91 9.14 19.87
CA PHE A 37 -2.28 9.22 20.34
C PHE A 37 -2.63 8.04 21.26
N SER A 38 -2.26 6.83 20.87
CA SER A 38 -2.48 5.62 21.67
C SER A 38 -1.71 5.67 23.00
N LEU A 39 -0.47 6.15 22.98
CA LEU A 39 0.33 6.34 24.20
C LEU A 39 -0.32 7.35 25.15
N VAL A 40 -0.72 8.52 24.64
CA VAL A 40 -1.40 9.55 25.43
C VAL A 40 -2.71 9.03 25.98
N LEU A 41 -3.50 8.34 25.16
CA LEU A 41 -4.77 7.76 25.57
C LEU A 41 -4.57 6.75 26.70
N LEU A 42 -3.55 5.89 26.60
CA LEU A 42 -3.22 4.91 27.63
C LEU A 42 -2.85 5.60 28.95
N VAL A 43 -1.95 6.60 28.91
CA VAL A 43 -1.56 7.38 30.10
C VAL A 43 -2.76 8.06 30.75
N VAL A 44 -3.61 8.71 29.95
CA VAL A 44 -4.82 9.37 30.44
C VAL A 44 -5.77 8.35 31.07
N THR A 45 -6.06 7.24 30.39
CA THR A 45 -6.90 6.16 30.92
C THR A 45 -6.34 5.61 32.24
N SER A 46 -5.03 5.38 32.33
CA SER A 46 -4.39 4.91 33.56
C SER A 46 -4.50 5.92 34.71
N LEU A 47 -4.35 7.23 34.45
CA LEU A 47 -4.56 8.27 35.46
C LEU A 47 -6.02 8.34 35.92
N PHE A 48 -6.98 8.19 35.00
CA PHE A 48 -8.41 8.15 35.31
C PHE A 48 -8.77 6.96 36.23
N VAL A 49 -8.21 5.79 35.96
CA VAL A 49 -8.38 4.59 36.78
C VAL A 49 -7.67 4.76 38.14
N PHE A 50 -6.44 5.27 38.15
CA PHE A 50 -5.67 5.45 39.39
C PHE A 50 -6.31 6.46 40.35
N GLY A 51 -6.82 7.57 39.83
CA GLY A 51 -7.50 8.58 40.64
C GLY A 51 -8.94 8.24 41.01
N ASP A 52 -9.42 7.03 40.64
CA ASP A 52 -10.79 6.55 40.87
C ASP A 52 -11.86 7.60 40.46
N PHE A 53 -11.59 8.33 39.38
CA PHE A 53 -12.44 9.44 38.94
C PHE A 53 -13.81 8.98 38.42
N VAL A 54 -13.94 7.70 38.07
CA VAL A 54 -15.16 7.10 37.53
C VAL A 54 -15.45 5.81 38.29
N ARG A 55 -16.63 5.72 38.92
CA ARG A 55 -17.13 4.49 39.56
C ARG A 55 -17.61 3.47 38.53
N MET A 56 -16.75 3.14 37.57
CA MET A 56 -16.99 2.14 36.54
C MET A 56 -15.83 1.17 36.56
N ASN A 57 -16.08 -0.11 36.27
CA ASN A 57 -15.02 -1.10 36.23
C ASN A 57 -13.94 -0.64 35.22
N PRO A 58 -12.65 -0.58 35.63
CA PRO A 58 -11.54 -0.17 34.77
C PRO A 58 -11.54 -0.85 33.40
N PHE A 59 -11.99 -2.10 33.33
CA PHE A 59 -12.15 -2.86 32.09
C PHE A 59 -12.96 -2.12 31.02
N PHE A 60 -14.10 -1.50 31.39
CA PHE A 60 -14.94 -0.77 30.44
C PHE A 60 -14.26 0.52 29.93
N ILE A 61 -13.45 1.16 30.76
CA ILE A 61 -12.71 2.36 30.37
C ILE A 61 -11.66 2.00 29.31
N TYR A 62 -10.93 0.90 29.49
CA TYR A 62 -10.00 0.39 28.49
C TYR A 62 -10.69 -0.04 27.19
N LEU A 63 -11.89 -0.64 27.27
CA LEU A 63 -12.68 -0.96 26.08
C LEU A 63 -13.09 0.29 25.29
N ILE A 64 -13.52 1.35 25.97
CA ILE A 64 -13.87 2.62 25.32
C ILE A 64 -12.64 3.22 24.65
N ALA A 65 -11.50 3.24 25.34
CA ALA A 65 -10.24 3.74 24.79
C ALA A 65 -9.82 2.95 23.54
N MET A 66 -9.90 1.62 23.60
CA MET A 66 -9.62 0.75 22.46
C MET A 66 -10.56 1.01 21.28
N GLY A 67 -11.86 1.20 21.54
CA GLY A 67 -12.85 1.55 20.53
C GLY A 67 -12.55 2.88 19.83
N ILE A 68 -12.14 3.90 20.58
CA ILE A 68 -11.73 5.21 20.02
C ILE A 68 -10.50 5.04 19.13
N THR A 69 -9.50 4.28 19.57
CA THR A 69 -8.30 4.00 18.77
C THR A 69 -8.64 3.25 17.48
N PHE A 70 -9.49 2.22 17.53
CA PHE A 70 -9.93 1.50 16.32
C PHE A 70 -10.70 2.39 15.35
N TYR A 71 -11.62 3.22 15.87
CA TYR A 71 -12.40 4.15 15.04
C TYR A 71 -11.48 5.13 14.31
N TYR A 72 -10.54 5.75 15.04
CA TYR A 72 -9.58 6.68 14.46
C TYR A 72 -8.65 5.96 13.47
N ALA A 73 -8.20 4.75 13.80
CA ALA A 73 -7.34 3.93 12.95
C ALA A 73 -8.01 3.53 11.63
N SER A 74 -9.31 3.23 11.66
CA SER A 74 -10.07 2.84 10.46
C SER A 74 -10.38 4.03 9.55
N ARG A 75 -10.55 5.24 10.09
CA ARG A 75 -10.96 6.44 9.32
C ARG A 75 -9.83 7.06 8.52
N ILE A 76 -8.59 6.80 8.90
CA ILE A 76 -7.41 7.53 8.41
C ILE A 76 -6.42 6.56 7.74
N ARG A 77 -6.83 5.30 7.53
CA ARG A 77 -6.04 4.32 6.82
C ARG A 77 -5.80 4.78 5.38
N VAL A 78 -4.52 5.00 5.04
CA VAL A 78 -4.08 5.38 3.69
C VAL A 78 -3.77 4.15 2.84
N GLU A 79 -3.42 3.04 3.49
CA GLU A 79 -3.15 1.75 2.84
C GLU A 79 -4.42 1.12 2.24
N GLY A 80 -4.22 0.29 1.22
CA GLY A 80 -5.23 -0.60 0.68
C GLY A 80 -5.76 -1.59 1.72
N LYS A 81 -7.00 -2.05 1.53
CA LYS A 81 -7.66 -3.01 2.43
C LYS A 81 -6.83 -4.29 2.62
N ASN A 82 -6.13 -4.70 1.57
CA ASN A 82 -5.39 -5.96 1.50
C ASN A 82 -3.89 -5.84 1.85
N TYR A 83 -3.42 -4.67 2.28
CA TYR A 83 -2.00 -4.41 2.56
C TYR A 83 -1.32 -5.47 3.46
N GLN A 84 -2.00 -5.95 4.51
CA GLN A 84 -1.44 -6.97 5.39
C GLN A 84 -1.31 -8.35 4.72
N HIS A 85 -2.24 -8.69 3.81
CA HIS A 85 -2.15 -9.93 3.04
C HIS A 85 -1.02 -9.84 2.02
N LEU A 86 -0.81 -8.67 1.39
CA LEU A 86 0.35 -8.40 0.55
C LEU A 86 1.67 -8.55 1.32
N LYS A 87 1.79 -7.95 2.50
CA LYS A 87 2.99 -8.11 3.34
C LYS A 87 3.23 -9.56 3.73
N THR A 88 2.18 -10.34 3.94
CA THR A 88 2.27 -11.77 4.24
C THR A 88 2.77 -12.57 3.03
N PHE A 89 2.24 -12.28 1.84
CA PHE A 89 2.71 -12.85 0.58
C PHE A 89 4.19 -12.52 0.33
N LEU A 90 4.56 -11.25 0.40
CA LEU A 90 5.95 -10.79 0.21
C LEU A 90 6.89 -11.42 1.22
N ARG A 91 6.48 -11.56 2.50
CA ARG A 91 7.33 -12.21 3.51
C ARG A 91 7.72 -13.64 3.14
N LYS A 92 6.82 -14.37 2.47
CA LYS A 92 7.03 -15.78 2.12
C LYS A 92 7.83 -15.94 0.83
N TYR A 93 7.65 -15.04 -0.14
CA TYR A 93 8.14 -15.25 -1.52
C TYR A 93 9.13 -14.20 -2.02
N ASP A 94 9.08 -12.97 -1.52
CA ASP A 94 10.07 -11.93 -1.83
C ASP A 94 10.35 -11.07 -0.58
N PRO A 95 11.08 -11.62 0.41
CA PRO A 95 11.31 -10.93 1.68
C PRO A 95 12.23 -9.72 1.53
N GLU A 96 13.00 -9.61 0.44
CA GLU A 96 13.91 -8.49 0.21
C GLU A 96 13.13 -7.18 0.01
N ILE A 97 11.99 -7.24 -0.70
CA ILE A 97 11.10 -6.08 -0.90
C ILE A 97 10.63 -5.49 0.43
N LEU A 98 10.45 -6.31 1.48
CA LEU A 98 9.98 -5.83 2.78
C LEU A 98 10.95 -4.86 3.48
N ASN A 99 12.23 -4.87 3.10
CA ASN A 99 13.20 -3.90 3.62
C ASN A 99 13.00 -2.50 3.02
N HIS A 100 12.23 -2.39 1.93
CA HIS A 100 11.94 -1.15 1.23
C HIS A 100 10.47 -0.73 1.43
N GLU A 101 10.15 -0.16 2.60
CA GLU A 101 8.78 0.23 2.96
C GLU A 101 8.07 1.11 1.92
N LEU A 102 8.79 2.02 1.25
CA LEU A 102 8.23 2.84 0.17
C LEU A 102 7.83 1.99 -1.04
N LEU A 103 8.64 1.00 -1.43
CA LEU A 103 8.33 0.09 -2.53
C LEU A 103 7.13 -0.79 -2.18
N VAL A 104 7.04 -1.30 -0.95
CA VAL A 104 5.87 -2.07 -0.47
C VAL A 104 4.59 -1.23 -0.56
N PHE A 105 4.65 0.03 -0.11
CA PHE A 105 3.53 0.97 -0.19
C PHE A 105 3.17 1.31 -1.64
N PHE A 106 4.17 1.48 -2.50
CA PHE A 106 3.98 1.73 -3.93
C PHE A 106 3.27 0.55 -4.61
N ILE A 107 3.69 -0.69 -4.31
CA ILE A 107 3.03 -1.90 -4.81
C ILE A 107 1.57 -1.96 -4.34
N ASP A 108 1.31 -1.75 -3.06
CA ASP A 108 -0.06 -1.74 -2.52
C ASP A 108 -0.94 -0.68 -3.19
N TYR A 109 -0.41 0.53 -3.39
CA TYR A 109 -1.12 1.61 -4.06
C TYR A 109 -1.45 1.25 -5.51
N GLN A 110 -0.49 0.73 -6.26
CA GLN A 110 -0.69 0.36 -7.66
C GLN A 110 -1.72 -0.78 -7.79
N LEU A 111 -1.58 -1.83 -6.98
CA LEU A 111 -2.52 -2.95 -6.95
C LEU A 111 -3.93 -2.51 -6.54
N THR A 112 -4.04 -1.60 -5.57
CA THR A 112 -5.34 -1.12 -5.08
C THR A 112 -6.04 -0.19 -6.07
N ASN A 113 -5.32 0.64 -6.81
CA ASN A 113 -5.94 1.63 -7.70
C ASN A 113 -6.13 1.14 -9.14
N TYR A 114 -5.22 0.30 -9.64
CA TYR A 114 -5.26 -0.17 -11.03
C TYR A 114 -5.85 -1.57 -11.19
N PHE A 115 -5.79 -2.39 -10.13
CA PHE A 115 -6.18 -3.81 -10.12
C PHE A 115 -7.13 -4.16 -8.96
N ALA A 116 -7.83 -3.17 -8.39
CA ALA A 116 -8.54 -3.25 -7.09
C ALA A 116 -9.27 -4.58 -6.80
N ASP A 117 -10.23 -4.94 -7.65
CA ASP A 117 -11.08 -6.12 -7.46
C ASP A 117 -10.31 -7.41 -7.72
N GLU A 118 -9.45 -7.42 -8.75
CA GLU A 118 -8.61 -8.55 -9.15
C GLU A 118 -7.57 -8.90 -8.09
N PHE A 119 -6.87 -7.90 -7.55
CA PHE A 119 -5.92 -8.07 -6.47
C PHE A 119 -6.58 -8.66 -5.22
N GLY A 120 -7.79 -8.19 -4.91
CA GLY A 120 -8.59 -8.76 -3.82
C GLY A 120 -9.00 -10.20 -4.07
N GLU A 121 -9.34 -10.57 -5.31
CA GLU A 121 -9.66 -11.95 -5.67
C GLU A 121 -8.44 -12.86 -5.67
N LEU A 122 -7.32 -12.44 -6.25
CA LEU A 122 -6.07 -13.18 -6.27
C LEU A 122 -5.64 -13.52 -4.85
N LEU A 123 -5.62 -12.52 -3.95
CA LEU A 123 -5.29 -12.76 -2.54
C LEU A 123 -6.30 -13.63 -1.79
N LYS A 124 -7.57 -13.66 -2.20
CA LYS A 124 -8.59 -14.57 -1.64
C LYS A 124 -8.40 -16.00 -2.14
N ARG A 125 -8.01 -16.21 -3.40
CA ARG A 125 -7.71 -17.55 -3.96
C ARG A 125 -6.43 -18.11 -3.35
N LEU A 126 -5.52 -17.21 -3.01
CA LEU A 126 -4.27 -17.45 -2.32
C LEU A 126 -4.43 -17.61 -0.79
N LYS A 127 -5.66 -17.65 -0.25
CA LYS A 127 -5.88 -17.84 1.19
C LYS A 127 -5.81 -19.32 1.59
N ASP A 128 -5.34 -19.52 2.82
CA ASP A 128 -5.17 -20.76 3.58
C ASP A 128 -3.90 -21.56 3.27
N ASP A 129 -2.81 -21.15 3.95
CA ASP A 129 -1.52 -21.82 4.24
C ASP A 129 -0.69 -22.43 3.10
N ASP A 130 -1.33 -22.84 2.02
CA ASP A 130 -0.74 -23.34 0.79
C ASP A 130 -1.02 -22.35 -0.36
N LEU A 131 -0.29 -21.25 -0.31
CA LEU A 131 -0.27 -20.18 -1.31
C LEU A 131 0.12 -20.64 -2.74
N THR A 132 0.45 -21.92 -2.92
CA THR A 132 0.71 -22.60 -4.20
C THR A 132 -0.49 -23.42 -4.72
N ASN A 133 -1.59 -23.46 -3.97
CA ASN A 133 -2.78 -24.25 -4.32
C ASN A 133 -3.50 -23.73 -5.60
N ASP A 134 -3.25 -22.47 -5.97
CA ASP A 134 -3.64 -21.89 -7.26
C ASP A 134 -2.40 -21.26 -7.92
N GLU A 135 -1.63 -22.12 -8.61
CA GLU A 135 -0.39 -21.76 -9.31
C GLU A 135 -0.59 -20.59 -10.28
N LYS A 136 -1.75 -20.50 -10.92
CA LYS A 136 -2.09 -19.41 -11.84
C LYS A 136 -2.35 -18.10 -11.09
N ALA A 137 -3.05 -18.14 -9.96
CA ALA A 137 -3.23 -16.95 -9.13
C ALA A 137 -1.89 -16.46 -8.54
N PHE A 138 -1.01 -17.38 -8.16
CA PHE A 138 0.33 -17.08 -7.68
C PHE A 138 1.17 -16.39 -8.76
N GLU A 139 1.30 -17.02 -9.94
CA GLU A 139 2.06 -16.48 -11.07
C GLU A 139 1.53 -15.11 -11.50
N ASN A 140 0.21 -14.94 -11.54
CA ASN A 140 -0.41 -13.66 -11.88
C ASN A 140 -0.01 -12.57 -10.88
N LEU A 141 -0.09 -12.84 -9.58
CA LEU A 141 0.25 -11.86 -8.54
C LEU A 141 1.75 -11.55 -8.52
N GLU A 142 2.60 -12.57 -8.63
CA GLU A 142 4.05 -12.40 -8.71
C GLU A 142 4.46 -11.56 -9.92
N THR A 143 3.85 -11.84 -11.08
CA THR A 143 4.14 -11.07 -12.29
C THR A 143 3.67 -9.63 -12.13
N MET A 144 2.48 -9.37 -11.58
CA MET A 144 2.02 -7.99 -11.29
C MET A 144 3.00 -7.24 -10.38
N ILE A 145 3.44 -7.87 -9.29
CA ILE A 145 4.41 -7.29 -8.35
C ILE A 145 5.74 -6.99 -9.06
N THR A 146 6.21 -7.91 -9.91
CA THR A 146 7.46 -7.74 -10.67
C THR A 146 7.37 -6.58 -11.66
N GLU A 147 6.24 -6.42 -12.37
CA GLU A 147 6.02 -5.29 -13.28
C GLU A 147 6.01 -3.96 -12.52
N ILE A 148 5.32 -3.92 -11.38
CA ILE A 148 5.25 -2.72 -10.54
C ILE A 148 6.64 -2.39 -9.97
N LYS A 149 7.42 -3.39 -9.56
CA LYS A 149 8.80 -3.20 -9.08
C LYS A 149 9.69 -2.61 -10.16
N LYS A 150 9.64 -3.13 -11.39
CA LYS A 150 10.39 -2.58 -12.53
C LYS A 150 9.98 -1.14 -12.82
N TYR A 151 8.68 -0.84 -12.76
CA TYR A 151 8.19 0.53 -12.93
C TYR A 151 8.68 1.47 -11.82
N TYR A 152 8.69 1.01 -10.57
CA TYR A 152 9.25 1.76 -9.45
C TYR A 152 10.76 1.99 -9.59
N GLU A 153 11.53 0.96 -9.94
CA GLU A 153 12.98 1.07 -10.16
C GLU A 153 13.28 2.08 -11.25
N TYR A 154 12.54 1.99 -12.35
CA TYR A 154 12.58 2.96 -13.42
C TYR A 154 12.35 4.38 -12.89
N LEU A 155 11.23 4.64 -12.21
CA LEU A 155 10.90 5.97 -11.63
C LEU A 155 11.93 6.50 -10.61
N SER A 156 12.71 5.59 -10.00
CA SER A 156 13.68 5.93 -8.95
C SER A 156 15.06 6.31 -9.49
N ILE A 157 15.35 6.03 -10.76
CA ILE A 157 16.63 6.36 -11.41
C ILE A 157 16.56 7.79 -11.96
N ASP A 158 17.54 8.63 -11.61
CA ASP A 158 17.63 10.01 -12.08
C ASP A 158 17.74 10.04 -13.62
N HIS A 159 16.65 10.42 -14.29
CA HIS A 159 16.43 10.21 -15.72
C HIS A 159 17.28 11.15 -16.58
N GLN A 160 18.47 10.72 -16.98
CA GLN A 160 19.27 11.43 -17.99
C GLN A 160 18.84 11.12 -19.45
N HIS A 161 17.95 10.14 -19.69
CA HIS A 161 17.57 9.69 -21.04
C HIS A 161 16.05 9.59 -21.20
N GLU A 162 15.44 10.62 -21.82
CA GLU A 162 13.99 10.74 -22.06
C GLU A 162 13.40 9.60 -22.93
N GLU A 163 14.20 8.91 -23.76
CA GLU A 163 13.70 7.84 -24.64
C GLU A 163 13.47 6.50 -23.91
N GLU A 164 14.34 6.12 -22.97
CA GLU A 164 14.13 4.94 -22.11
C GLU A 164 12.92 5.14 -21.19
N VAL A 165 12.61 6.41 -20.91
CA VAL A 165 11.50 6.85 -20.06
C VAL A 165 10.15 6.55 -20.67
N GLU A 166 9.98 6.81 -21.95
CA GLU A 166 8.71 6.57 -22.63
C GLU A 166 8.44 5.08 -22.85
N LEU A 167 9.48 4.29 -23.14
CA LEU A 167 9.38 2.86 -23.40
C LEU A 167 8.92 2.06 -22.17
N SER A 168 9.47 2.33 -20.99
CA SER A 168 9.12 1.61 -19.76
C SER A 168 7.70 1.94 -19.29
N LEU A 169 7.27 3.20 -19.43
CA LEU A 169 5.91 3.64 -19.13
C LEU A 169 4.89 3.02 -20.08
N GLN A 170 5.17 3.08 -21.39
CA GLN A 170 4.28 2.54 -22.40
C GLN A 170 4.13 1.04 -22.20
N TRP A 171 5.23 0.33 -21.97
CA TRP A 171 5.21 -1.09 -21.62
C TRP A 171 4.35 -1.38 -20.38
N TYR A 172 4.48 -0.60 -19.31
CA TYR A 172 3.67 -0.78 -18.10
C TYR A 172 2.18 -0.53 -18.34
N LYS A 173 1.83 0.49 -19.13
CA LYS A 173 0.44 0.77 -19.50
C LYS A 173 -0.14 -0.36 -20.35
N GLU A 174 0.61 -0.82 -21.34
CA GLU A 174 0.23 -1.95 -22.18
C GLU A 174 0.09 -3.24 -21.36
N SER A 175 0.93 -3.46 -20.34
CA SER A 175 0.80 -4.62 -19.46
C SER A 175 -0.47 -4.56 -18.61
N ILE A 176 -0.82 -3.39 -18.06
CA ILE A 176 -2.08 -3.17 -17.36
C ILE A 176 -3.27 -3.43 -18.30
N GLU A 177 -3.26 -2.82 -19.49
CA GLU A 177 -4.38 -2.88 -20.43
C GLU A 177 -4.59 -4.28 -20.99
N LYS A 178 -3.50 -4.97 -21.33
CA LYS A 178 -3.53 -6.38 -21.75
C LYS A 178 -4.06 -7.28 -20.64
N ARG A 179 -3.64 -7.10 -19.39
CA ARG A 179 -4.17 -7.89 -18.26
C ARG A 179 -5.66 -7.69 -18.08
N LYS A 180 -6.15 -6.45 -18.19
CA LYS A 180 -7.60 -6.18 -18.15
C LYS A 180 -8.36 -6.89 -19.27
N GLN A 181 -7.74 -7.10 -20.44
CA GLN A 181 -8.33 -7.83 -21.57
C GLN A 181 -8.25 -9.35 -21.42
N ASP A 182 -7.11 -9.88 -20.97
CA ASP A 182 -6.88 -11.32 -20.76
C ASP A 182 -7.72 -11.89 -19.60
N LEU A 183 -8.35 -11.01 -18.81
CA LEU A 183 -9.17 -11.33 -17.64
C LEU A 183 -10.69 -11.11 -17.87
N LEU A 184 -11.10 -10.60 -19.04
CA LEU A 184 -12.50 -10.52 -19.51
C LEU A 184 -12.91 -11.76 -20.34
#